data_AF-I1Y7C6-F1
#
_entry.id   AF-I1Y7C6-F1
#
_cell.length_a   1.000
_cell.length_b   1.000
_cell.length_c   1.000
_cell.angle_alpha   90.00
_cell.angle_beta   90.00
_cell.angle_gamma   90.00
#
_symmetry.space_group_name_H-M   'P 1'
#
loop_
_entity.id
_entity.type
_entity.pdbx_description
1 polymer ?
#
loop_
_entity_poly.entity_id
_entity_poly.type
_entity_poly.pdbx_seq_one_letter_code
_entity_poly.pdbx_strand_id
1 'polypeptide(L)'
;EYTKDLELNLQQIFGKLFRKYIKKNNAIVENTSYSSLDELRESWWNTNKKYIWLAMKHGAGMNGTTCSCSGENQTNSCDDMSTIDLIPQYLRFLQEWVEHFCEQRQAKVKDVIENCNSCKECGGTCNGECKTECKNKCKDECEKYKKFIEDCNGGGDGTAGSSWVKR
;
A
#
# COMPACT_ATOMS: atom_id res chain seq x y z
N GLU A 1 14.68 -12.18 6.57
CA GLU A 1 15.68 -13.08 5.97
C GLU A 1 15.64 -12.96 4.45
N TYR A 2 14.52 -13.29 3.80
CA TYR A 2 14.31 -13.15 2.36
C TYR A 2 14.69 -11.80 1.73
N THR A 3 14.39 -10.67 2.37
CA THR A 3 14.76 -9.34 1.83
C THR A 3 16.27 -9.11 1.80
N LYS A 4 17.00 -9.65 2.79
CA LYS A 4 18.47 -9.53 2.85
C LYS A 4 19.11 -10.40 1.78
N ASP A 5 18.63 -11.62 1.60
CA ASP A 5 19.13 -12.55 0.58
C ASP A 5 18.82 -12.04 -0.83
N LEU A 6 17.64 -11.48 -1.04
CA LEU A 6 17.28 -10.83 -2.31
C LEU A 6 18.25 -9.68 -2.63
N GLU A 7 18.49 -8.77 -1.67
CA GLU A 7 19.41 -7.65 -1.89
C GLU A 7 20.84 -8.14 -2.14
N LEU A 8 21.32 -9.12 -1.39
CA LEU A 8 22.64 -9.75 -1.62
C LEU A 8 22.75 -10.32 -3.03
N ASN A 9 21.74 -11.05 -3.50
CA ASN A 9 21.72 -11.62 -4.84
C ASN A 9 21.70 -10.52 -5.92
N LEU A 10 20.89 -9.47 -5.73
CA LEU A 10 20.86 -8.33 -6.63
C LEU A 10 22.21 -7.61 -6.68
N GLN A 11 22.87 -7.39 -5.53
CA GLN A 11 24.21 -6.80 -5.47
C GLN A 11 25.23 -7.63 -6.23
N GLN A 12 25.20 -8.95 -6.10
CA GLN A 12 26.10 -9.83 -6.83
C GLN A 12 25.86 -9.79 -8.34
N ILE A 13 24.60 -9.80 -8.79
CA ILE A 13 24.22 -9.75 -10.20
C ILE A 13 24.64 -8.42 -10.82
N PHE A 14 24.19 -7.29 -10.25
CA PHE A 14 24.52 -5.96 -10.75
C PHE A 14 26.03 -5.68 -10.64
N GLY A 15 26.70 -6.17 -9.60
CA GLY A 15 28.15 -6.10 -9.47
C GLY A 15 28.90 -6.84 -10.59
N LYS A 16 28.43 -8.02 -11.01
CA LYS A 16 29.00 -8.75 -12.16
C LYS A 16 28.78 -7.98 -13.46
N LEU A 17 27.57 -7.43 -13.67
CA LEU A 17 27.26 -6.62 -14.86
C LEU A 17 28.12 -5.35 -14.92
N PHE A 18 28.18 -4.60 -13.83
CA PHE A 18 28.96 -3.37 -13.72
C PHE A 18 30.44 -3.61 -14.06
N ARG A 19 31.07 -4.64 -13.47
CA ARG A 19 32.46 -5.00 -13.80
C ARG A 19 32.65 -5.40 -15.27
N LYS A 20 31.69 -6.12 -15.87
CA LYS A 20 31.75 -6.53 -17.28
C LYS A 20 31.71 -5.34 -18.22
N TYR A 21 30.82 -4.37 -17.96
CA TYR A 21 30.67 -3.19 -18.81
C TYR A 21 31.77 -2.15 -18.58
N ILE A 22 32.21 -1.92 -17.34
CA ILE A 22 33.33 -1.00 -17.05
C ILE A 22 34.66 -1.54 -17.59
N LYS A 23 35.00 -2.83 -17.37
CA LYS A 23 36.24 -3.40 -17.90
C LYS A 23 36.30 -3.38 -19.43
N LYS A 24 35.15 -3.46 -20.10
CA LYS A 24 35.03 -3.36 -21.56
C LYS A 24 35.18 -1.92 -22.05
N ASN A 25 34.70 -0.93 -21.29
CA ASN A 25 34.74 0.49 -21.65
C ASN A 25 36.12 1.14 -21.41
N ASN A 26 36.97 0.61 -20.51
CA ASN A 26 38.36 1.08 -20.40
C ASN A 26 39.21 0.80 -21.66
N ALA A 27 38.73 -0.03 -22.59
CA ALA A 27 39.37 -0.29 -23.88
C ALA A 27 38.77 0.51 -25.06
N ILE A 28 37.65 1.22 -24.86
CA ILE A 28 36.91 1.94 -25.91
C ILE A 28 36.42 3.28 -25.34
N VAL A 29 37.06 4.37 -25.79
CA VAL A 29 36.76 5.75 -25.39
C VAL A 29 35.33 6.16 -25.78
N GLU A 30 34.70 6.94 -24.89
CA GLU A 30 33.50 7.78 -25.02
C GLU A 30 32.07 7.18 -24.85
N ASN A 31 31.45 7.53 -23.71
CA ASN A 31 30.00 7.74 -23.47
C ASN A 31 29.03 6.63 -23.04
N THR A 32 29.47 5.45 -22.56
CA THR A 32 28.52 4.45 -21.98
C THR A 32 28.91 3.90 -20.60
N SER A 33 29.77 4.60 -19.86
CA SER A 33 30.19 4.15 -18.52
C SER A 33 29.28 4.69 -17.43
N TYR A 34 28.55 3.81 -16.74
CA TYR A 34 27.89 4.13 -15.48
C TYR A 34 28.92 4.56 -14.43
N SER A 35 28.65 5.65 -13.71
CA SER A 35 29.54 6.18 -12.67
C SER A 35 29.43 5.40 -11.36
N SER A 36 28.31 4.72 -11.12
CA SER A 36 28.04 3.95 -9.89
C SER A 36 27.11 2.75 -10.13
N LEU A 37 27.05 1.85 -9.14
CA LEU A 37 26.08 0.74 -9.15
C LEU A 37 24.63 1.25 -9.07
N ASP A 38 24.39 2.36 -8.40
CA ASP A 38 23.05 2.95 -8.25
C ASP A 38 22.54 3.48 -9.59
N GLU A 39 23.39 4.20 -10.34
CA GLU A 39 23.06 4.68 -11.68
C GLU A 39 22.76 3.52 -12.66
N LEU A 40 23.52 2.42 -12.57
CA LEU A 40 23.25 1.22 -13.36
C LEU A 40 21.89 0.60 -13.01
N ARG A 41 21.55 0.51 -11.71
CA ARG A 41 20.27 -0.05 -11.24
C ARG A 41 19.09 0.84 -11.65
N GLU A 42 19.23 2.15 -11.53
CA GLU A 42 18.22 3.12 -11.93
C GLU A 42 17.97 3.10 -13.44
N SER A 43 19.03 3.10 -14.25
CA SER A 43 18.94 2.97 -15.70
C SER A 43 18.29 1.65 -16.12
N TRP A 44 18.67 0.54 -15.47
CA TRP A 44 18.06 -0.76 -15.70
C TRP A 44 16.57 -0.75 -15.36
N TRP A 45 16.17 -0.16 -14.23
CA TRP A 45 14.75 -0.02 -13.86
C TRP A 45 13.98 0.78 -14.91
N ASN A 46 14.47 1.98 -15.26
CA ASN A 46 13.80 2.85 -16.23
C ASN A 46 13.67 2.21 -17.62
N THR A 47 14.63 1.37 -18.02
CA THR A 47 14.58 0.62 -19.27
C THR A 47 13.55 -0.52 -19.23
N ASN A 48 13.41 -1.20 -18.10
CA ASN A 48 12.64 -2.46 -18.01
C ASN A 48 11.26 -2.31 -17.37
N LYS A 49 10.97 -1.21 -16.67
CA LYS A 49 9.75 -1.03 -15.86
C LYS A 49 8.45 -1.23 -16.65
N LYS A 50 8.43 -0.91 -17.94
CA LYS A 50 7.28 -1.20 -18.82
C LYS A 50 6.94 -2.68 -18.92
N TYR A 51 7.96 -3.53 -19.07
CA TYR A 51 7.78 -4.98 -19.19
C TYR A 51 7.38 -5.58 -17.84
N ILE A 52 7.96 -5.09 -16.76
CA ILE A 52 7.60 -5.49 -15.40
C ILE A 52 6.13 -5.14 -15.12
N TRP A 53 5.70 -3.92 -15.45
CA TRP A 53 4.30 -3.49 -15.33
C TRP A 53 3.36 -4.38 -16.14
N LEU A 54 3.70 -4.67 -17.40
CA LEU A 54 2.89 -5.53 -18.25
C LEU A 54 2.75 -6.95 -17.67
N ALA A 55 3.85 -7.53 -17.16
CA ALA A 55 3.82 -8.82 -16.50
C ALA A 55 2.96 -8.82 -15.23
N MET A 56 3.04 -7.75 -14.42
CA MET A 56 2.18 -7.58 -13.24
C MET A 56 0.69 -7.49 -13.61
N LYS A 57 0.34 -6.70 -14.65
CA LYS A 57 -1.03 -6.60 -15.15
C LYS A 57 -1.59 -7.97 -15.60
N HIS A 58 -0.78 -8.72 -16.35
CA HIS A 58 -1.16 -10.07 -16.78
C HIS A 58 -1.39 -11.01 -15.60
N GLY A 59 -0.49 -11.00 -14.61
CA GLY A 59 -0.64 -11.81 -13.39
C GLY A 59 -1.88 -11.44 -12.57
N ALA A 60 -2.27 -10.16 -12.59
CA ALA A 60 -3.47 -9.65 -11.91
C ALA A 60 -4.76 -9.84 -12.74
N GLY A 61 -4.70 -10.38 -13.96
CA GLY A 61 -5.87 -10.54 -14.82
C GLY A 61 -6.44 -9.23 -15.39
N MET A 62 -5.67 -8.14 -15.37
CA MET A 62 -6.12 -6.78 -15.73
C MET A 62 -5.99 -6.47 -17.24
N ASN A 63 -6.17 -7.48 -18.09
CA ASN A 63 -6.05 -7.32 -19.54
C ASN A 63 -7.30 -6.61 -20.09
N GLY A 64 -7.18 -5.31 -20.39
CA GLY A 64 -8.27 -4.51 -21.00
C GLY A 64 -9.25 -3.89 -20.01
N THR A 65 -8.96 -3.89 -18.71
CA THR A 65 -9.76 -3.19 -17.70
C THR A 65 -9.36 -1.71 -17.64
N THR A 66 -10.32 -0.82 -17.44
CA THR A 66 -10.08 0.57 -17.06
C THR A 66 -9.60 0.63 -15.61
N CYS A 67 -8.53 1.37 -15.33
CA CYS A 67 -8.06 1.59 -13.96
C CYS A 67 -8.54 2.97 -13.52
N SER A 68 -9.45 3.02 -12.54
CA SER A 68 -9.74 4.28 -11.84
C SER A 68 -8.60 4.60 -10.88
N CYS A 69 -7.48 5.11 -11.40
CA CYS A 69 -6.36 5.60 -10.59
C CYS A 69 -6.56 7.03 -10.07
N SER A 70 -7.76 7.60 -10.22
CA SER A 70 -8.09 8.95 -9.74
C SER A 70 -9.57 8.96 -9.38
N GLY A 71 -9.93 9.54 -8.23
CA GLY A 71 -11.31 9.66 -7.75
C GLY A 71 -12.20 10.59 -8.59
N GLU A 72 -11.80 10.88 -9.83
CA GLU A 72 -12.56 11.63 -10.82
C GLU A 72 -12.90 10.65 -11.95
N ASN A 73 -14.04 10.84 -12.61
CA ASN A 73 -14.53 10.04 -13.74
C ASN A 73 -13.62 10.14 -14.99
N GLN A 74 -12.35 9.81 -14.84
CA GLN A 74 -11.38 9.69 -15.92
C GLN A 74 -11.19 8.20 -16.14
N THR A 75 -11.74 7.71 -17.25
CA THR A 75 -11.44 6.38 -17.79
C THR A 75 -9.98 6.38 -18.28
N ASN A 76 -9.03 6.48 -17.36
CA ASN A 76 -7.64 6.28 -17.67
C ASN A 76 -7.47 4.78 -17.89
N SER A 77 -7.00 4.43 -19.10
CA SER A 77 -6.64 3.04 -19.37
C SER A 77 -5.58 2.62 -18.35
N CYS A 78 -5.65 1.40 -17.82
CA CYS A 78 -4.52 0.78 -17.10
C CYS A 78 -3.24 0.66 -17.98
N ASP A 79 -3.26 1.17 -19.21
CA ASP A 79 -2.13 1.27 -20.11
C ASP A 79 -1.15 2.37 -19.73
N ASP A 80 -1.58 3.42 -19.02
CA ASP A 80 -0.65 4.42 -18.52
C ASP A 80 0.17 3.83 -17.37
N MET A 81 1.48 3.83 -17.56
CA MET A 81 2.42 3.38 -16.56
C MET A 81 2.35 4.33 -15.36
N SER A 82 2.07 3.78 -14.19
CA SER A 82 2.03 4.54 -12.96
C SER A 82 3.37 5.24 -12.70
N THR A 83 3.33 6.53 -12.41
CA THR A 83 4.50 7.35 -12.03
C THR A 83 4.82 7.25 -10.55
N ILE A 84 4.19 6.31 -9.84
CA ILE A 84 4.43 6.08 -8.40
C ILE A 84 5.90 5.81 -8.11
N ASP A 85 6.68 5.26 -9.05
CA ASP A 85 8.09 4.97 -8.85
C ASP A 85 8.93 6.25 -8.62
N LEU A 86 8.45 7.41 -9.08
CA LEU A 86 9.07 8.73 -8.86
C LEU A 86 8.74 9.32 -7.48
N ILE A 87 7.71 8.84 -6.80
CA ILE A 87 7.31 9.32 -5.47
C ILE A 87 8.21 8.66 -4.41
N PRO A 88 8.80 9.40 -3.45
CA PRO A 88 9.55 8.79 -2.36
C PRO A 88 8.76 7.68 -1.64
N GLN A 89 9.42 6.55 -1.34
CA GLN A 89 8.77 5.37 -0.77
C GLN A 89 7.97 5.67 0.50
N TYR A 90 8.52 6.49 1.39
CA TYR A 90 7.85 6.92 2.61
C TYR A 90 6.48 7.57 2.33
N LEU A 91 6.41 8.44 1.31
CA LEU A 91 5.16 9.11 0.94
C LEU A 91 4.15 8.13 0.33
N ARG A 92 4.61 7.14 -0.44
CA ARG A 92 3.72 6.07 -0.93
C ARG A 92 3.11 5.25 0.20
N PHE A 93 3.93 4.84 1.16
CA PHE A 93 3.45 4.08 2.31
C PHE A 93 2.53 4.90 3.21
N LEU A 94 2.80 6.21 3.36
CA LEU A 94 1.89 7.10 4.07
C LEU A 94 0.54 7.21 3.35
N GLN A 95 0.53 7.37 2.02
CA GLN A 95 -0.69 7.41 1.24
C GLN A 95 -1.50 6.12 1.40
N GLU A 96 -0.86 4.95 1.20
CA GLU A 96 -1.48 3.64 1.36
C GLU A 96 -2.03 3.45 2.78
N TRP A 97 -1.29 3.89 3.80
CA TRP A 97 -1.75 3.85 5.19
C TRP A 97 -2.99 4.71 5.42
N VAL A 98 -3.01 5.95 4.91
CA VAL A 98 -4.16 6.86 5.06
C VAL A 98 -5.40 6.28 4.37
N GLU A 99 -5.25 5.76 3.15
CA GLU A 99 -6.34 5.13 2.39
C GLU A 99 -6.92 3.93 3.19
N HIS A 100 -6.05 3.01 3.63
CA HIS A 100 -6.47 1.84 4.37
C HIS A 100 -7.06 2.17 5.75
N PHE A 101 -6.53 3.18 6.43
CA PHE A 101 -7.08 3.66 7.70
C PHE A 101 -8.48 4.25 7.51
N CYS A 102 -8.67 5.09 6.48
CA CYS A 102 -9.97 5.71 6.20
C CYS A 102 -11.04 4.67 5.89
N GLU A 103 -10.73 3.65 5.09
CA GLU A 103 -11.65 2.55 4.78
C GLU A 103 -12.06 1.76 6.03
N GLN A 104 -11.08 1.33 6.82
CA GLN A 104 -11.34 0.60 8.06
C GLN A 104 -12.14 1.44 9.05
N ARG A 105 -11.78 2.71 9.20
CA ARG A 105 -12.50 3.65 10.07
C ARG A 105 -13.94 3.81 9.62
N GLN A 106 -14.20 3.95 8.32
CA GLN A 106 -15.55 4.08 7.79
C GLN A 106 -16.39 2.83 8.08
N ALA A 107 -15.84 1.63 7.89
CA ALA A 107 -16.52 0.38 8.22
C ALA A 107 -16.85 0.29 9.72
N LYS A 108 -15.89 0.58 10.60
CA LYS A 108 -16.13 0.56 12.06
C LYS A 108 -17.13 1.60 12.52
N VAL A 109 -17.12 2.80 11.95
CA VAL A 109 -18.11 3.85 12.24
C VAL A 109 -19.50 3.41 11.78
N LYS A 110 -19.61 2.75 10.62
CA LYS A 110 -20.88 2.19 10.14
C LYS A 110 -21.44 1.17 11.12
N ASP A 111 -20.62 0.24 11.61
CA ASP A 111 -21.03 -0.76 12.61
C ASP A 111 -21.55 -0.10 13.90
N VAL A 112 -20.85 0.94 14.39
CA VAL A 112 -21.30 1.73 15.56
C VAL A 112 -22.65 2.41 15.27
N ILE A 113 -22.79 3.08 14.14
CA ILE A 113 -24.01 3.81 13.77
C ILE A 113 -25.20 2.86 13.67
N GLU A 114 -25.06 1.71 12.99
CA GLU A 114 -26.13 0.73 12.83
C GLU A 114 -26.59 0.17 14.18
N ASN A 115 -25.65 -0.25 15.03
CA ASN A 115 -25.98 -0.81 16.34
C ASN A 115 -26.53 0.24 17.31
N CYS A 116 -26.04 1.48 17.28
CA CYS A 116 -26.55 2.54 18.15
C CYS A 116 -27.87 3.15 17.66
N ASN A 117 -28.11 3.23 16.35
CA ASN A 117 -29.40 3.69 15.82
C ASN A 117 -30.52 2.67 16.04
N SER A 118 -30.22 1.38 16.18
CA SER A 118 -31.21 0.38 16.59
C SER A 118 -31.92 0.75 17.91
N CYS A 119 -31.26 1.50 18.80
CA CYS A 119 -31.89 2.02 20.02
C CYS A 119 -32.94 3.11 19.78
N LYS A 120 -32.82 3.89 18.69
CA LYS A 120 -33.85 4.88 18.31
C LYS A 120 -35.08 4.20 17.73
N GLU A 121 -34.87 3.10 17.00
CA GLU A 121 -35.90 2.28 16.37
C GLU A 121 -36.70 1.42 17.39
N CYS A 122 -36.19 1.20 18.62
CA CYS A 122 -36.99 0.63 19.73
C CYS A 122 -38.20 1.52 20.14
N GLY A 123 -38.46 2.65 19.45
CA GLY A 123 -39.79 3.20 19.21
C GLY A 123 -40.77 3.22 20.38
N GLY A 124 -40.52 4.04 21.42
CA GLY A 124 -41.53 4.44 22.42
C GLY A 124 -42.13 3.34 23.32
N THR A 125 -42.04 2.06 22.98
CA THR A 125 -42.50 0.93 23.79
C THR A 125 -41.40 0.54 24.76
N CYS A 126 -41.51 1.11 25.96
CA CYS A 126 -40.67 0.79 27.11
C CYS A 126 -40.91 -0.64 27.61
N ASN A 127 -40.37 -1.64 26.92
CA ASN A 127 -39.98 -2.90 27.54
C ASN A 127 -38.49 -2.82 27.84
N GLY A 128 -38.11 -2.99 29.11
CA GLY A 128 -36.75 -2.76 29.61
C GLY A 128 -35.66 -3.60 28.91
N GLU A 129 -36.04 -4.68 28.24
CA GLU A 129 -35.14 -5.60 27.53
C GLU A 129 -34.59 -5.01 26.21
N CYS A 130 -35.43 -4.46 25.31
CA CYS A 130 -34.99 -3.84 24.03
C CYS A 130 -33.97 -2.73 24.28
N LYS A 131 -34.28 -1.86 25.26
CA LYS A 131 -33.45 -0.72 25.62
C LYS A 131 -32.12 -1.13 26.25
N THR A 132 -32.10 -2.22 27.02
CA THR A 132 -30.88 -2.72 27.67
C THR A 132 -29.99 -3.44 26.65
N GLU A 133 -30.58 -4.30 25.82
CA GLU A 133 -29.85 -5.05 24.79
C GLU A 133 -29.21 -4.12 23.75
N CYS A 134 -29.98 -3.16 23.21
CA CYS A 134 -29.45 -2.21 22.22
C CYS A 134 -28.34 -1.33 22.84
N LYS A 135 -28.48 -0.92 24.11
CA LYS A 135 -27.48 -0.12 24.82
C LYS A 135 -26.19 -0.90 25.03
N ASN A 136 -26.29 -2.20 25.36
CA ASN A 136 -25.12 -3.07 25.49
C ASN A 136 -24.42 -3.24 24.13
N LYS A 137 -25.15 -3.55 23.06
CA LYS A 137 -24.57 -3.67 21.70
C LYS A 137 -23.91 -2.38 21.23
N CYS A 138 -24.57 -1.24 21.42
CA CYS A 138 -24.00 0.07 21.09
C CYS A 138 -22.71 0.34 21.89
N LYS A 139 -22.71 0.02 23.19
CA LYS A 139 -21.52 0.17 24.03
C LYS A 139 -20.39 -0.74 23.55
N ASP A 140 -20.67 -2.00 23.24
CA ASP A 140 -19.69 -2.97 22.79
C ASP A 140 -19.03 -2.53 21.47
N GLU A 141 -19.82 -2.04 20.50
CA GLU A 141 -19.27 -1.49 19.25
C GLU A 141 -18.48 -0.20 19.46
N CYS A 142 -18.93 0.68 20.38
CA CYS A 142 -18.17 1.87 20.76
C CYS A 142 -16.80 1.51 21.37
N GLU A 143 -16.73 0.49 22.23
CA GLU A 143 -15.48 0.03 22.83
C GLU A 143 -14.56 -0.62 21.78
N LYS A 144 -15.11 -1.39 20.83
CA LYS A 144 -14.33 -1.92 19.70
C LYS A 144 -13.76 -0.80 18.83
N TYR A 145 -14.55 0.23 18.52
CA TYR A 145 -14.08 1.39 17.76
C TYR A 145 -13.02 2.17 18.52
N LYS A 146 -13.22 2.41 19.82
CA LYS A 146 -12.24 3.06 20.69
C LYS A 146 -10.93 2.29 20.71
N LYS A 147 -10.98 0.97 20.90
CA LYS A 147 -9.79 0.11 20.85
C LYS A 147 -9.08 0.20 19.51
N PHE A 148 -9.81 0.16 18.39
CA PHE A 148 -9.23 0.36 17.06
C PHE A 148 -8.48 1.71 16.94
N ILE A 149 -9.05 2.80 17.43
CA ILE A 149 -8.40 4.12 17.40
C ILE A 149 -7.20 4.19 18.35
N GLU A 150 -7.29 3.59 19.55
CA GLU A 150 -6.20 3.53 20.51
C GLU A 150 -5.02 2.72 19.98
N ASP A 151 -5.30 1.57 19.36
CA ASP A 151 -4.31 0.77 18.67
C ASP A 151 -3.62 1.65 17.61
N CYS A 152 -4.36 2.41 16.79
CA CYS A 152 -3.81 3.34 15.80
C CYS A 152 -3.04 4.56 16.36
N ASN A 153 -3.39 5.08 17.55
CA ASN A 153 -2.79 6.28 18.17
C ASN A 153 -1.54 5.95 19.02
N GLY A 154 -1.43 4.73 19.53
CA GLY A 154 -0.23 4.28 20.22
C GLY A 154 0.87 4.00 19.20
N GLY A 155 2.03 4.65 19.35
CA GLY A 155 3.26 4.28 18.65
C GLY A 155 3.80 2.87 18.98
N GLY A 156 2.92 1.93 19.34
CA GLY A 156 3.17 0.53 19.59
C GLY A 156 2.05 -0.29 18.95
N ASP A 157 2.39 -0.98 17.87
CA ASP A 157 1.65 -2.06 17.21
C ASP A 157 0.37 -1.74 16.41
N GLY A 158 -0.18 -0.53 16.47
CA GLY A 158 -1.17 -0.09 15.47
C GLY A 158 -0.51 0.27 14.16
N THR A 159 -0.44 -0.67 13.23
CA THR A 159 0.12 -0.53 11.87
C THR A 159 1.60 -0.16 11.75
N ALA A 160 2.21 0.58 12.68
CA ALA A 160 3.67 0.65 12.82
C ALA A 160 4.29 -0.71 13.17
N GLY A 161 3.48 -1.63 13.70
CA GLY A 161 3.81 -3.04 13.90
C GLY A 161 3.32 -3.99 12.80
N SER A 162 2.47 -3.51 11.87
CA SER A 162 2.03 -4.32 10.74
C SER A 162 3.23 -4.75 9.91
N SER A 163 3.17 -5.95 9.34
CA SER A 163 4.16 -6.46 8.38
C SER A 163 4.47 -5.47 7.24
N TRP A 164 3.57 -4.51 6.98
CA TRP A 164 3.66 -3.50 5.92
C TRP A 164 4.58 -2.32 6.25
N VAL A 165 4.57 -1.80 7.48
CA VAL A 165 5.45 -0.69 7.90
C VAL A 165 6.88 -1.17 8.21
N LYS A 166 7.07 -2.48 8.41
CA LYS A 166 8.37 -3.11 8.65
C LYS A 166 9.09 -3.58 7.37
N ARG A 167 8.59 -3.25 6.17
CA ARG A 167 9.27 -3.56 4.88
C ARG A 167 10.36 -2.56 4.53
#